data_AF-A0A917FS49-F1
#
_entry.id   AF-A0A917FS49-F1
#
_cell.length_a   1.000
_cell.length_b   1.000
_cell.length_c   1.000
_cell.angle_alpha   90.00
_cell.angle_beta   90.00
_cell.angle_gamma   90.00
#
_symmetry.space_group_name_H-M   'P 1'
#
loop_
_entity.id
_entity.type
_entity.pdbx_description
1 polymer ?
#
loop_
_entity_poly.entity_id
_entity_poly.type
_entity_poly.pdbx_seq_one_letter_code
_entity_poly.pdbx_strand_id
1 'polypeptide(L)'
;MSESSVQIKAGPRERFFNEGGDCIPPFTDSSWRGCCLNRDRFDATMIPRFLFEALVAATGTPEISVYFYTPEDSPALGVAANWAAFRAVASRPANQSLEHVICGASGNWAVLCELDIVVVGASPDVAARIDKELEQHGTSLKQMTIWDYPDLLSQDLRYAYMRAVVGLEPSGAP
;
A
#
# COMPACT_ATOMS: atom_id res chain seq x y z
N MET A 1 -4.27 39.74 16.58
CA MET A 1 -3.20 38.72 16.51
C MET A 1 -3.80 37.54 15.81
N SER A 2 -3.45 37.33 14.53
CA SER A 2 -4.02 36.25 13.74
C SER A 2 -3.29 34.96 14.10
N GLU A 3 -4.01 34.03 14.73
CA GLU A 3 -3.55 32.65 14.89
C GLU A 3 -3.39 32.04 13.50
N SER A 4 -2.14 31.83 13.09
CA SER A 4 -1.84 31.00 11.94
C SER A 4 -2.15 29.58 12.35
N SER A 5 -3.32 29.08 11.96
CA SER A 5 -3.64 27.66 12.04
C SER A 5 -2.58 26.90 11.26
N VAL A 6 -1.69 26.21 11.98
CA VAL A 6 -0.81 25.22 11.38
C VAL A 6 -1.74 24.16 10.81
N GLN A 7 -1.97 24.18 9.49
CA GLN A 7 -2.52 23.03 8.78
C GLN A 7 -1.54 21.88 9.03
N ILE A 8 -1.85 21.03 10.00
CA ILE A 8 -1.22 19.72 10.13
C ILE A 8 -1.56 18.99 8.84
N LYS A 9 -0.61 18.91 7.92
CA LYS A 9 -0.77 18.08 6.72
C LYS A 9 -1.03 16.66 7.23
N ALA A 10 -2.16 16.08 6.82
CA ALA A 10 -2.47 14.69 7.07
C ALA A 10 -1.27 13.80 6.71
N GLY A 11 -0.96 12.81 7.57
CA GLY A 11 0.10 11.86 7.31
C GLY A 11 -0.21 11.00 6.09
N PRO A 12 0.76 10.23 5.57
CA PRO A 12 0.55 9.37 4.40
C PRO A 12 -0.55 8.34 4.59
N ARG A 13 -0.77 7.83 5.81
CA ARG A 13 -1.84 6.87 6.08
C ARG A 13 -3.20 7.51 5.85
N GLU A 14 -3.47 8.63 6.51
CA GLU A 14 -4.71 9.43 6.38
C GLU A 14 -4.90 10.00 4.96
N ARG A 15 -3.81 10.18 4.21
CA ARG A 15 -3.84 10.71 2.85
C ARG A 15 -4.32 9.69 1.82
N PHE A 16 -4.00 8.41 2.02
CA PHE A 16 -4.22 7.37 1.01
C PHE A 16 -5.25 6.32 1.43
N PHE A 17 -5.40 6.08 2.73
CA PHE A 17 -6.21 5.01 3.30
C PHE A 17 -7.23 5.60 4.29
N ASN A 18 -8.45 5.06 4.30
CA ASN A 18 -9.45 5.47 5.29
C ASN A 18 -9.17 4.78 6.63
N GLU A 19 -8.94 5.56 7.67
CA GLU A 19 -8.54 5.03 8.99
C GLU A 19 -9.77 4.52 9.78
N GLY A 20 -9.80 3.20 10.00
CA GLY A 20 -10.77 2.53 10.85
C GLY A 20 -10.86 1.01 10.65
N GLY A 21 -9.76 0.27 10.77
CA GLY A 21 -9.76 -1.19 10.52
C GLY A 21 -10.20 -1.53 9.09
N ASP A 22 -11.03 -2.57 8.92
CA ASP A 22 -11.64 -3.01 7.65
C ASP A 22 -12.67 -2.00 7.07
N CYS A 23 -12.35 -0.71 7.06
CA CYS A 23 -13.20 0.37 6.56
C CYS A 23 -13.41 0.27 5.04
N ILE A 24 -14.66 0.52 4.62
CA ILE A 24 -15.07 0.57 3.22
C ILE A 24 -15.61 1.98 2.95
N PRO A 25 -15.12 2.72 1.93
CA PRO A 25 -14.07 2.31 0.99
C PRO A 25 -12.68 2.24 1.64
N PRO A 26 -11.76 1.39 1.14
CA PRO A 26 -10.42 1.21 1.71
C PRO A 26 -9.49 2.40 1.47
N PHE A 27 -9.71 3.12 0.37
CA PHE A 27 -8.89 4.26 -0.05
C PHE A 27 -9.67 5.57 0.10
N THR A 28 -8.95 6.65 0.42
CA THR A 28 -9.52 8.00 0.47
C THR A 28 -10.06 8.44 -0.90
N ASP A 29 -9.38 8.05 -1.97
CA ASP A 29 -9.85 8.21 -3.36
C ASP A 29 -10.53 6.92 -3.83
N SER A 30 -11.85 6.98 -4.04
CA SER A 30 -12.68 5.83 -4.41
C SER A 30 -12.44 5.29 -5.83
N SER A 31 -11.62 5.97 -6.63
CA SER A 31 -11.18 5.46 -7.93
C SER A 31 -9.95 4.53 -7.82
N TRP A 32 -9.27 4.52 -6.68
CA TRP A 32 -8.10 3.68 -6.49
C TRP A 32 -8.45 2.21 -6.40
N ARG A 33 -7.52 1.39 -6.88
CA ARG A 33 -7.58 -0.07 -6.77
C ARG A 33 -6.21 -0.63 -6.44
N GLY A 34 -6.19 -1.90 -6.11
CA GLY A 34 -5.02 -2.46 -5.45
C GLY A 34 -5.01 -3.97 -5.28
N CYS A 35 -4.16 -4.40 -4.36
CA CYS A 35 -4.16 -5.76 -3.85
C CYS A 35 -4.03 -5.79 -2.33
N CYS A 36 -4.52 -6.88 -1.73
CA CYS A 36 -4.26 -7.23 -0.34
C CYS A 36 -3.37 -8.47 -0.32
N LEU A 37 -2.35 -8.48 0.53
CA LEU A 37 -1.46 -9.62 0.73
C LEU A 37 -1.44 -10.04 2.18
N ASN A 38 -1.28 -11.33 2.40
CA ASN A 38 -1.05 -11.88 3.73
C ASN A 38 0.40 -11.59 4.16
N ARG A 39 0.56 -10.77 5.20
CA ARG A 39 1.85 -10.35 5.75
C ARG A 39 2.76 -11.51 6.12
N ASP A 40 2.20 -12.60 6.68
CA ASP A 40 2.97 -13.73 7.22
C ASP A 40 3.83 -14.45 6.17
N ARG A 41 3.60 -14.15 4.88
CA ARG A 41 4.37 -14.71 3.76
C ARG A 41 5.71 -14.01 3.53
N PHE A 42 5.97 -12.86 4.17
CA PHE A 42 7.09 -11.99 3.84
C PHE A 42 7.99 -11.71 5.05
N ASP A 43 9.24 -11.35 4.78
CA ASP A 43 10.20 -10.98 5.83
C ASP A 43 9.89 -9.56 6.37
N ALA A 44 10.87 -8.90 7.01
CA ALA A 44 10.72 -7.56 7.55
C ALA A 44 10.25 -6.51 6.52
N THR A 45 10.33 -6.79 5.21
CA THR A 45 9.83 -5.88 4.17
C THR A 45 8.31 -5.89 4.02
N MET A 46 7.61 -6.93 4.49
CA MET A 46 6.16 -7.14 4.39
C MET A 46 5.55 -7.16 2.97
N ILE A 47 6.30 -6.77 1.93
CA ILE A 47 5.94 -6.83 0.52
C ILE A 47 6.92 -7.74 -0.24
N PRO A 48 6.47 -8.55 -1.21
CA PRO A 48 7.39 -9.34 -2.04
C PRO A 48 8.22 -8.48 -2.98
N ARG A 49 9.47 -8.88 -3.21
CA ARG A 49 10.42 -8.18 -4.08
C ARG A 49 9.87 -7.85 -5.46
N PHE A 50 9.28 -8.83 -6.14
CA PHE A 50 8.80 -8.64 -7.51
C PHE A 50 7.68 -7.59 -7.60
N LEU A 51 6.83 -7.48 -6.57
CA LEU A 51 5.78 -6.45 -6.52
C LEU A 51 6.38 -5.07 -6.27
N PHE A 52 7.37 -4.97 -5.37
CA PHE A 52 8.10 -3.72 -5.17
C PHE A 52 8.77 -3.26 -6.47
N GLU A 53 9.45 -4.17 -7.17
CA GLU A 53 10.11 -3.85 -8.45
C GLU A 53 9.09 -3.46 -9.53
N ALA A 54 7.93 -4.11 -9.59
CA ALA A 54 6.83 -3.72 -10.47
C ALA A 54 6.28 -2.31 -10.16
N LEU A 55 6.11 -1.97 -8.88
CA LEU A 55 5.69 -0.62 -8.44
C LEU A 55 6.67 0.45 -8.90
N VAL A 56 7.97 0.22 -8.69
CA VAL A 56 9.02 1.16 -9.10
C VAL A 56 9.06 1.30 -10.63
N ALA A 57 9.03 0.18 -11.36
CA ALA A 57 9.05 0.18 -12.82
C ALA A 57 7.83 0.90 -13.42
N ALA A 58 6.63 0.59 -12.93
CA ALA A 58 5.37 1.18 -13.41
C ALA A 58 5.24 2.69 -13.14
N THR A 59 5.95 3.20 -12.14
CA THR A 59 5.87 4.60 -11.73
C THR A 59 7.06 5.44 -12.16
N GLY A 60 8.19 4.80 -12.52
CA GLY A 60 9.45 5.49 -12.79
C GLY A 60 9.95 6.33 -11.61
N THR A 61 9.48 6.02 -10.39
CA THR A 61 9.80 6.79 -9.19
C THR A 61 11.29 6.61 -8.87
N PRO A 62 12.11 7.68 -8.77
CA PRO A 62 13.53 7.55 -8.45
C PRO A 62 13.78 7.35 -6.95
N GLU A 63 12.86 7.86 -6.11
CA GLU A 63 12.97 7.85 -4.65
C GLU A 63 11.62 7.61 -3.99
N ILE A 64 11.61 6.84 -2.92
CA ILE A 64 10.44 6.55 -2.09
C ILE A 64 10.62 7.16 -0.71
N SER A 65 9.49 7.37 -0.04
CA SER A 65 9.43 7.69 1.39
C SER A 65 8.84 6.51 2.14
N VAL A 66 9.41 6.20 3.30
CA VAL A 66 8.93 5.15 4.22
C VAL A 66 8.60 5.80 5.56
N TYR A 67 7.33 5.76 5.94
CA TYR A 67 6.83 6.34 7.17
C TYR A 67 6.52 5.22 8.15
N PHE A 68 7.28 5.14 9.23
CA PHE A 68 7.08 4.16 10.30
C PHE A 68 6.11 4.73 11.34
N TYR A 69 5.18 3.90 11.80
CA TYR A 69 4.18 4.30 12.80
C TYR A 69 4.62 3.82 14.19
N THR A 70 5.58 4.55 14.76
CA THR A 70 5.94 4.51 16.18
C THR A 70 5.96 5.91 16.78
N PRO A 71 5.92 6.06 18.11
CA PRO A 71 5.96 7.37 18.75
C PRO A 71 7.27 8.15 18.54
N GLU A 72 8.36 7.49 18.11
CA GLU A 72 9.72 8.03 18.26
C GLU A 72 10.52 8.13 16.95
N ASP A 73 10.12 7.45 15.86
CA ASP A 73 10.94 7.38 14.66
C ASP A 73 10.54 8.40 13.58
N SER A 74 11.56 9.09 13.05
CA SER A 74 11.40 9.94 11.87
C SER A 74 11.26 9.10 10.60
N PRO A 75 10.46 9.55 9.61
CA PRO A 75 10.33 8.83 8.35
C PRO A 75 11.66 8.77 7.60
N ALA A 76 11.90 7.68 6.88
CA ALA A 76 13.00 7.57 5.94
C ALA A 76 12.59 8.17 4.59
N LEU A 77 13.01 9.40 4.34
CA LEU A 77 12.70 10.14 3.11
C LEU A 77 13.83 9.99 2.08
N GLY A 78 13.51 10.09 0.78
CA GLY A 78 14.50 10.08 -0.29
C GLY A 78 15.25 8.75 -0.42
N VAL A 79 14.63 7.64 0.00
CA VAL A 79 15.23 6.31 -0.13
C VAL A 79 15.25 5.96 -1.61
N ALA A 80 16.42 5.60 -2.14
CA ALA A 80 16.53 5.18 -3.55
C ALA A 80 15.50 4.09 -3.86
N ALA A 81 14.77 4.24 -4.97
CA ALA A 81 13.69 3.32 -5.35
C ALA A 81 14.26 2.02 -5.96
N ASN A 82 14.96 1.24 -5.14
CA ASN A 82 15.42 -0.09 -5.49
C ASN A 82 15.30 -1.02 -4.28
N TRP A 83 15.20 -2.32 -4.55
CA TRP A 83 14.94 -3.32 -3.51
C TRP A 83 15.99 -3.30 -2.40
N ALA A 84 17.28 -3.13 -2.75
CA ALA A 84 18.36 -3.16 -1.76
C ALA A 84 18.26 -1.99 -0.77
N ALA A 85 18.00 -0.78 -1.25
CA ALA A 85 17.86 0.41 -0.42
C ALA A 85 16.61 0.33 0.47
N PHE A 86 15.47 -0.07 -0.09
CA PHE A 86 14.24 -0.29 0.68
C PHE A 86 14.43 -1.36 1.76
N ARG A 87 14.95 -2.53 1.40
CA ARG A 87 15.19 -3.63 2.33
C ARG A 87 16.15 -3.22 3.45
N ALA A 88 17.20 -2.45 3.15
CA ALA A 88 18.13 -1.94 4.16
C ALA A 88 17.47 -1.00 5.19
N VAL A 89 16.40 -0.29 4.80
CA VAL A 89 15.60 0.55 5.69
C VAL A 89 14.61 -0.31 6.48
N ALA A 90 13.84 -1.16 5.83
CA ALA A 90 12.82 -2.00 6.47
C ALA A 90 13.41 -3.05 7.43
N SER A 91 14.61 -3.57 7.14
CA SER A 91 15.24 -4.62 7.94
C SER A 91 16.04 -4.12 9.15
N ARG A 92 16.06 -2.80 9.42
CA ARG A 92 16.72 -2.26 10.62
C ARG A 92 16.05 -2.84 11.86
N PRO A 93 16.81 -3.25 12.90
CA PRO A 93 16.23 -3.82 14.12
C PRO A 93 15.12 -2.96 14.76
N ALA A 94 15.29 -1.63 14.78
CA ALA A 94 14.28 -0.70 15.29
C ALA A 94 12.96 -0.71 14.49
N ASN A 95 13.03 -1.09 13.21
CA ASN A 95 11.90 -1.10 12.30
C ASN A 95 11.21 -2.47 12.19
N GLN A 96 11.77 -3.49 12.86
CA GLN A 96 11.20 -4.83 12.85
C GLN A 96 9.83 -4.79 13.54
N SER A 97 8.81 -5.33 12.85
CA SER A 97 7.43 -5.37 13.34
C SER A 97 6.73 -4.00 13.43
N LEU A 98 7.25 -2.96 12.78
CA LEU A 98 6.54 -1.69 12.69
C LEU A 98 5.60 -1.65 11.49
N GLU A 99 4.41 -1.13 11.72
CA GLU A 99 3.55 -0.71 10.61
C GLU A 99 4.21 0.44 9.87
N HIS A 100 4.08 0.45 8.55
CA HIS A 100 4.66 1.52 7.75
C HIS A 100 3.90 1.77 6.46
N VAL A 101 4.00 3.01 5.98
CA VAL A 101 3.50 3.39 4.66
C VAL A 101 4.69 3.70 3.75
N ILE A 102 4.68 3.08 2.57
CA ILE A 102 5.61 3.36 1.48
C ILE A 102 4.87 4.17 0.43
N CYS A 103 5.43 5.29 -0.03
CA CYS A 103 4.84 6.05 -1.12
C CYS A 103 5.89 6.82 -1.94
N GLY A 104 5.52 7.15 -3.18
CA GLY A 104 6.31 8.02 -4.05
C GLY A 104 5.87 9.47 -3.96
N ALA A 105 6.74 10.40 -4.39
CA ALA A 105 6.46 11.84 -4.37
C ALA A 105 5.23 12.25 -5.21
N SER A 106 4.86 11.46 -6.22
CA SER A 106 3.68 11.72 -7.07
C SER A 106 2.36 11.60 -6.30
N GLY A 107 2.33 10.81 -5.21
CA GLY A 107 1.12 10.54 -4.45
C GLY A 107 0.05 9.75 -5.22
N ASN A 108 0.42 9.04 -6.28
CA ASN A 108 -0.52 8.25 -7.09
C ASN A 108 -0.49 6.74 -6.78
N TRP A 109 0.28 6.36 -5.76
CA TRP A 109 0.36 5.01 -5.20
C TRP A 109 0.86 5.08 -3.76
N ALA A 110 0.47 4.08 -2.97
CA ALA A 110 0.97 3.85 -1.63
C ALA A 110 0.87 2.37 -1.27
N VAL A 111 1.70 1.92 -0.35
CA VAL A 111 1.62 0.60 0.27
C VAL A 111 1.49 0.80 1.76
N LEU A 112 0.41 0.30 2.35
CA LEU A 112 0.21 0.19 3.78
C LEU A 112 0.62 -1.21 4.21
N CYS A 113 1.65 -1.29 5.05
CA CYS A 113 2.13 -2.52 5.64
C CYS A 113 1.67 -2.56 7.10
N GLU A 114 0.54 -3.21 7.38
CA GLU A 114 0.01 -3.42 8.74
C GLU A 114 0.51 -4.74 9.33
N LEU A 115 0.16 -5.00 10.60
CA LEU A 115 0.57 -6.21 11.30
C LEU A 115 -0.14 -7.49 10.83
N ASP A 116 -1.26 -7.37 10.13
CA ASP A 116 -2.10 -8.49 9.67
C ASP A 116 -2.28 -8.50 8.14
N ILE A 117 -2.17 -7.34 7.49
CA ILE A 117 -2.39 -7.21 6.04
C ILE A 117 -1.40 -6.23 5.40
N VAL A 118 -1.08 -6.48 4.13
CA VAL A 118 -0.42 -5.48 3.28
C VAL A 118 -1.38 -5.04 2.20
N VAL A 119 -1.63 -3.74 2.11
CA VAL A 119 -2.56 -3.13 1.16
C VAL A 119 -1.77 -2.24 0.22
N VAL A 120 -1.77 -2.61 -1.05
CA VAL A 120 -1.14 -1.82 -2.13
C VAL A 120 -2.27 -1.08 -2.83
N GLY A 121 -2.23 0.25 -2.86
CA GLY A 121 -3.21 1.08 -3.54
C GLY A 121 -2.56 1.95 -4.60
N ALA A 122 -3.25 2.15 -5.73
CA ALA A 122 -2.82 3.05 -6.77
C ALA A 122 -3.99 3.65 -7.56
N SER A 123 -3.77 4.84 -8.11
CA SER A 123 -4.67 5.45 -9.10
C SER A 123 -4.89 4.53 -10.31
N PRO A 124 -6.03 4.62 -11.03
CA PRO A 124 -6.36 3.71 -12.12
C PRO A 124 -5.25 3.50 -13.15
N ASP A 125 -4.62 4.59 -13.61
CA ASP A 125 -3.55 4.56 -14.61
C ASP A 125 -2.27 3.89 -14.07
N VAL A 126 -1.92 4.16 -12.82
CA VAL A 126 -0.75 3.54 -12.18
C VAL A 126 -1.02 2.05 -11.94
N ALA A 127 -2.20 1.70 -11.44
CA ALA A 127 -2.59 0.31 -11.22
C ALA A 127 -2.55 -0.52 -12.51
N ALA A 128 -3.00 0.05 -13.65
CA ALA A 128 -2.90 -0.61 -14.95
C ALA A 128 -1.45 -0.83 -15.40
N ARG A 129 -0.55 0.12 -15.13
CA ARG A 129 0.88 -0.06 -15.40
C ARG A 129 1.51 -1.10 -14.49
N ILE A 130 1.14 -1.14 -13.22
CA ILE A 130 1.62 -2.18 -12.28
C ILE A 130 1.19 -3.57 -12.77
N ASP A 131 -0.08 -3.73 -13.17
CA ASP A 131 -0.55 -5.01 -13.72
C ASP A 131 0.26 -5.44 -14.94
N LYS A 132 0.57 -4.51 -15.85
CA LYS A 132 1.44 -4.79 -17.01
C LYS A 132 2.84 -5.27 -16.60
N GLU A 133 3.43 -4.68 -15.57
CA GLU A 133 4.72 -5.14 -15.03
C GLU A 133 4.59 -6.52 -14.33
N LEU A 134 3.43 -6.83 -13.75
CA LEU A 134 3.17 -8.12 -13.09
C LEU A 134 2.87 -9.27 -14.09
N GLU A 135 2.49 -8.96 -15.34
CA GLU A 135 2.26 -9.96 -16.38
C GLU A 135 3.48 -10.85 -16.63
N GLN A 136 4.70 -10.32 -16.49
CA GLN A 136 5.94 -11.10 -16.62
C GLN A 136 6.08 -12.18 -15.54
N HIS A 137 5.33 -12.06 -14.45
CA HIS A 137 5.24 -13.02 -13.35
C HIS A 137 3.94 -13.85 -13.41
N GLY A 138 3.15 -13.73 -14.48
CA GLY A 138 1.90 -14.45 -14.67
C GLY A 138 0.81 -14.04 -13.67
N THR A 139 0.82 -12.79 -13.20
CA THR A 139 -0.12 -12.30 -12.17
C THR A 139 -0.58 -10.87 -12.43
N SER A 140 -1.42 -10.36 -11.53
CA SER A 140 -1.92 -8.98 -11.48
C SER A 140 -2.22 -8.63 -10.02
N LEU A 141 -2.44 -7.36 -9.70
CA LEU A 141 -2.82 -6.92 -8.36
C LEU A 141 -4.02 -7.72 -7.84
N LYS A 142 -5.09 -7.84 -8.66
CA LYS A 142 -6.26 -8.64 -8.30
C LYS A 142 -5.94 -10.11 -8.07
N GLN A 143 -5.13 -10.72 -8.94
CA GLN A 143 -4.80 -12.13 -8.86
C GLN A 143 -3.95 -12.46 -7.63
N MET A 144 -3.08 -11.54 -7.20
CA MET A 144 -2.31 -11.67 -5.97
C MET A 144 -3.21 -11.73 -4.74
N THR A 145 -4.25 -10.88 -4.66
CA THR A 145 -5.25 -10.97 -3.59
C THR A 145 -5.97 -12.31 -3.59
N ILE A 146 -6.35 -12.83 -4.76
CA ILE A 146 -7.03 -14.14 -4.87
C ILE A 146 -6.12 -15.28 -4.39
N TRP A 147 -4.81 -15.19 -4.60
CA TRP A 147 -3.89 -16.21 -4.10
C TRP A 147 -3.79 -16.25 -2.58
N ASP A 148 -3.81 -15.09 -1.92
CA ASP A 148 -3.76 -15.02 -0.46
C ASP A 148 -5.13 -15.20 0.21
N TYR A 149 -6.19 -14.84 -0.50
CA TYR A 149 -7.57 -14.88 -0.03
C TYR A 149 -8.45 -15.55 -1.11
N PRO A 150 -8.37 -16.89 -1.27
CA PRO A 150 -9.07 -17.61 -2.35
C PRO A 150 -10.60 -17.49 -2.27
N ASP A 151 -11.13 -17.28 -1.06
CA ASP A 151 -12.55 -17.07 -0.81
C ASP A 151 -13.01 -15.62 -1.09
N LEU A 152 -12.14 -14.76 -1.65
CA LEU A 152 -12.46 -13.38 -2.04
C LEU A 152 -13.70 -13.27 -2.94
N LEU A 153 -13.96 -14.28 -3.77
CA LEU A 153 -15.14 -14.30 -4.67
C LEU A 153 -16.44 -14.66 -3.95
N SER A 154 -16.36 -15.09 -2.68
CA SER A 154 -17.52 -15.26 -1.81
C SER A 154 -18.19 -13.91 -1.54
N GLN A 155 -19.51 -13.91 -1.39
CA GLN A 155 -20.29 -12.74 -0.96
C GLN A 155 -20.25 -12.53 0.56
N ASP A 156 -19.49 -13.34 1.29
CA ASP A 156 -19.29 -13.17 2.73
C ASP A 156 -18.73 -11.77 3.03
N LEU A 157 -19.36 -11.06 3.98
CA LEU A 157 -19.02 -9.70 4.35
C LEU A 157 -17.58 -9.58 4.89
N ARG A 158 -17.01 -10.67 5.40
CA ARG A 158 -15.62 -10.71 5.87
C ARG A 158 -14.59 -10.42 4.77
N TYR A 159 -14.96 -10.60 3.50
CA TYR A 159 -14.09 -10.29 2.35
C TYR A 159 -14.45 -8.98 1.66
N ALA A 160 -15.44 -8.22 2.16
CA ALA A 160 -15.90 -6.99 1.52
C ALA A 160 -14.78 -5.96 1.39
N TYR A 161 -13.91 -5.84 2.39
CA TYR A 161 -12.72 -4.98 2.33
C TYR A 161 -11.79 -5.35 1.18
N MET A 162 -11.35 -6.61 1.10
CA MET A 162 -10.47 -7.06 0.02
C MET A 162 -11.14 -6.95 -1.35
N ARG A 163 -12.45 -7.20 -1.46
CA ARG A 163 -13.21 -7.03 -2.71
C ARG A 163 -13.24 -5.56 -3.12
N ALA A 164 -13.40 -4.63 -2.19
CA ALA A 164 -13.31 -3.21 -2.45
C ALA A 164 -11.90 -2.81 -2.91
N VAL A 165 -10.83 -3.33 -2.27
CA VAL A 165 -9.44 -3.06 -2.66
C VAL A 165 -9.18 -3.48 -4.12
N VAL A 166 -9.65 -4.65 -4.54
CA VAL A 166 -9.45 -5.13 -5.92
C VAL A 166 -10.45 -4.57 -6.94
N GLY A 167 -11.33 -3.65 -6.53
CA GLY A 167 -12.34 -3.02 -7.40
C GLY A 167 -13.48 -3.95 -7.83
N LEU A 168 -13.83 -4.94 -7.00
CA LEU A 168 -14.99 -5.81 -7.21
C LEU A 168 -16.29 -5.25 -6.61
N GLU A 169 -16.20 -4.42 -5.57
CA GLU A 169 -17.35 -3.71 -5.02
C GLU A 169 -17.59 -2.40 -5.79
N PRO A 170 -18.85 -2.00 -6.04
CA PRO A 170 -19.16 -0.70 -6.62
C PRO A 170 -18.70 0.41 -5.69
N SER A 171 -18.12 1.48 -6.25
CA SER A 171 -17.75 2.69 -5.51
C SER A 171 -18.99 3.23 -4.77
N GLY A 172 -19.04 3.05 -3.44
CA GLY A 172 -20.13 3.54 -2.60
C GLY A 172 -21.18 2.51 -2.16
N ALA A 173 -20.86 1.23 -2.04
CA ALA A 173 -21.61 0.37 -1.11
C ALA A 173 -21.43 0.93 0.32
N PRO A 174 -22.53 1.01 1.10
CA PRO A 174 -22.97 2.14 1.92
C PRO A 174 -22.01 2.65 2.99
#